data_AF-A0A1L6I3Y2-F1
#
_entry.id   AF-A0A1L6I3Y2-F1
#
_cell.length_a   1.000
_cell.length_b   1.000
_cell.length_c   1.000
_cell.angle_alpha   90.00
_cell.angle_beta   90.00
_cell.angle_gamma   90.00
#
_symmetry.space_group_name_H-M   'P 1'
#
loop_
_entity.id
_entity.type
_entity.pdbx_description
1 polymer ?
#
loop_
_entity_poly.entity_id
_entity_poly.type
_entity_poly.pdbx_seq_one_letter_code
_entity_poly.pdbx_strand_id
1 'polypeptide(L)'
;MKKQTVVTIIKRNPANDYVRKSLPERVDIIRDACAETEYFIKNRNQNINPSDIRAVVIAPEYFLSKNYIASLGREALFIHRNEMLAVREEIAKISEQYKNVVIIPGTVGYLKEVTPLRAVKALDRLAAETGQGLALTLPSGIGSYAEYKEFWRLKLSDPAAAFYIYSNSMFAFFNGNIWKHRKTLGFHENKDAPEHILSINRTDESFVADIAGRAFGLEICFEHAMGSLTAFPNTAAVDFHIVASDYVVRQDQHVKLKSDGYFIHASTEPGQIVVHDFNRREIYVTARVDQSLNFYVINTPEPAYRLRRAAFRDTKPVALS
;
A
#
# COMPACT_ATOMS: atom_id res chain seq x y z
N MET A 1 -3.65 27.26 -19.05
CA MET A 1 -2.52 26.36 -18.70
C MET A 1 -3.09 25.10 -18.06
N LYS A 2 -2.54 23.91 -18.36
CA LYS A 2 -2.97 22.66 -17.68
C LYS A 2 -2.58 22.71 -16.21
N LYS A 3 -3.49 22.32 -15.31
CA LYS A 3 -3.19 22.21 -13.88
C LYS A 3 -2.10 21.17 -13.66
N GLN A 4 -1.28 21.37 -12.64
CA GLN A 4 -0.17 20.47 -12.31
C GLN A 4 -0.35 19.83 -10.92
N THR A 5 0.21 18.65 -10.76
CA THR A 5 0.31 17.91 -9.49
C THR A 5 1.76 17.46 -9.32
N VAL A 6 2.30 17.56 -8.10
CA VAL A 6 3.64 17.06 -7.76
C VAL A 6 3.56 15.64 -7.25
N VAL A 7 4.30 14.71 -7.84
CA VAL A 7 4.49 13.37 -7.26
C VAL A 7 5.83 13.36 -6.54
N THR A 8 5.83 12.98 -5.27
CA THR A 8 7.03 12.82 -4.44
C THR A 8 7.16 11.37 -4.05
N ILE A 9 8.24 10.72 -4.48
CA ILE A 9 8.53 9.33 -4.12
C ILE A 9 9.66 9.31 -3.09
N ILE A 10 9.39 8.72 -1.93
CA ILE A 10 10.36 8.44 -0.88
C ILE A 10 11.16 7.21 -1.26
N LYS A 11 12.48 7.35 -1.25
CA LYS A 11 13.42 6.31 -1.66
C LYS A 11 14.12 5.73 -0.44
N ARG A 12 14.37 4.41 -0.52
CA ARG A 12 15.38 3.78 0.32
C ARG A 12 16.76 4.12 -0.25
N ASN A 13 17.67 4.56 0.60
CA ASN A 13 19.09 4.72 0.27
C ASN A 13 19.90 4.59 1.58
N PRO A 14 21.25 4.57 1.55
CA PRO A 14 22.05 4.44 2.77
C PRO A 14 21.80 5.52 3.83
N ALA A 15 21.47 6.75 3.43
CA ALA A 15 21.12 7.85 4.35
C ALA A 15 19.67 7.76 4.87
N ASN A 16 18.78 7.12 4.11
CA ASN A 16 17.38 6.88 4.44
C ASN A 16 17.06 5.38 4.50
N ASP A 17 17.86 4.62 5.25
CA ASP A 17 17.57 3.20 5.50
C ASP A 17 16.50 3.09 6.58
N TYR A 18 15.26 3.40 6.19
CA TYR A 18 14.12 3.43 7.11
C TYR A 18 13.88 2.10 7.82
N VAL A 19 14.41 0.98 7.32
CA VAL A 19 14.37 -0.32 8.00
C VAL A 19 15.06 -0.27 9.37
N ARG A 20 16.07 0.59 9.53
CA ARG A 20 16.82 0.78 10.78
C ARG A 20 16.20 1.85 11.68
N LYS A 21 15.14 2.51 11.24
CA LYS A 21 14.46 3.59 11.96
C LYS A 21 13.26 3.03 12.72
N SER A 22 13.00 3.59 13.89
CA SER A 22 11.78 3.36 14.67
C SER A 22 10.53 3.87 13.91
N LEU A 23 9.34 3.41 14.31
CA LEU A 23 8.09 3.89 13.71
C LEU A 23 7.91 5.42 13.80
N PRO A 24 8.18 6.09 14.94
CA PRO A 24 8.13 7.56 15.01
C PRO A 24 9.05 8.24 13.99
N GLU A 25 10.31 7.80 13.87
CA GLU A 25 11.25 8.36 12.89
C GLU A 25 10.77 8.17 11.43
N ARG A 26 10.04 7.08 11.14
CA ARG A 26 9.45 6.87 9.81
C ARG A 26 8.25 7.80 9.57
N VAL A 27 7.46 8.10 10.60
CA VAL A 27 6.43 9.13 10.54
C VAL A 27 7.05 10.50 10.30
N ASP A 28 8.20 10.79 10.92
CA ASP A 28 8.94 12.04 10.69
C ASP A 28 9.41 12.14 9.24
N ILE A 29 9.93 11.06 8.63
CA ILE A 29 10.26 11.05 7.19
C ILE A 29 9.06 11.39 6.31
N ILE A 30 7.85 10.90 6.63
CA ILE A 30 6.63 11.25 5.90
C ILE A 30 6.31 12.75 6.06
N ARG A 31 6.45 13.29 7.27
CA ARG A 31 6.23 14.71 7.55
C ARG A 31 7.22 15.58 6.79
N ASP A 32 8.50 15.22 6.80
CA ASP A 32 9.58 15.93 6.11
C ASP A 32 9.37 15.88 4.60
N ALA A 33 9.01 14.71 4.04
CA ALA A 33 8.64 14.60 2.64
C ALA A 33 7.49 15.55 2.27
N CYS A 34 6.44 15.64 3.09
CA CYS A 34 5.34 16.58 2.87
C CYS A 34 5.80 18.05 2.96
N ALA A 35 6.68 18.38 3.91
CA ALA A 35 7.25 19.72 4.07
C ALA A 35 8.08 20.13 2.85
N GLU A 36 8.96 19.24 2.37
CA GLU A 36 9.78 19.45 1.18
C GLU A 36 8.91 19.57 -0.09
N THR A 37 7.86 18.76 -0.21
CA THR A 37 6.88 18.90 -1.29
C THR A 37 6.18 20.27 -1.23
N GLU A 38 5.74 20.73 -0.06
CA GLU A 38 5.13 22.06 0.13
C GLU A 38 6.10 23.18 -0.27
N TYR A 39 7.35 23.07 0.17
CA TYR A 39 8.41 24.01 -0.19
C TYR A 39 8.66 24.03 -1.70
N PHE A 40 8.74 22.86 -2.34
CA PHE A 40 8.91 22.75 -3.79
C PHE A 40 7.76 23.41 -4.56
N ILE A 41 6.51 23.16 -4.13
CA ILE A 41 5.30 23.77 -4.72
C ILE A 41 5.35 25.29 -4.65
N LYS A 42 5.69 25.85 -3.48
CA LYS A 42 5.71 27.31 -3.26
C LYS A 42 6.80 28.03 -4.06
N ASN A 43 7.95 27.40 -4.29
CA ASN A 43 9.12 28.08 -4.83
C ASN A 43 9.38 27.87 -6.34
N ARG A 44 8.71 26.90 -6.99
CA ARG A 44 9.01 26.53 -8.40
C ARG A 44 7.98 27.03 -9.42
N ASN A 45 7.17 28.03 -9.09
CA ASN A 45 6.14 28.64 -9.96
C ASN A 45 5.35 27.61 -10.79
N GLN A 46 4.79 26.62 -10.10
CA GLN A 46 4.01 25.55 -10.71
C GLN A 46 2.56 26.00 -10.88
N ASN A 47 1.89 25.60 -11.97
CA ASN A 47 0.46 25.89 -12.19
C ASN A 47 -0.43 24.94 -11.36
N ILE A 48 -0.28 24.99 -10.04
CA ILE A 48 -0.94 24.10 -9.08
C ILE A 48 -2.17 24.81 -8.53
N ASN A 49 -3.34 24.16 -8.64
CA ASN A 49 -4.56 24.68 -8.06
C ASN A 49 -4.64 24.31 -6.56
N PRO A 50 -4.68 25.27 -5.63
CA PRO A 50 -4.76 24.97 -4.21
C PRO A 50 -6.06 24.28 -3.78
N SER A 51 -7.13 24.34 -4.58
CA SER A 51 -8.40 23.67 -4.27
C SER A 51 -8.48 22.22 -4.77
N ASP A 52 -7.41 21.71 -5.38
CA ASP A 52 -7.36 20.41 -6.04
C ASP A 52 -6.21 19.57 -5.48
N ILE A 53 -6.06 18.30 -5.87
CA ILE A 53 -4.91 17.47 -5.46
C ILE A 53 -3.61 18.12 -5.96
N ARG A 54 -2.88 18.73 -5.03
CA ARG A 54 -1.64 19.46 -5.32
C ARG A 54 -0.45 18.52 -5.39
N ALA A 55 -0.48 17.45 -4.59
CA ALA A 55 0.58 16.46 -4.58
C ALA A 55 0.12 15.05 -4.19
N VAL A 56 0.93 14.08 -4.58
CA VAL A 56 0.91 12.70 -4.11
C VAL A 56 2.28 12.39 -3.52
N VAL A 57 2.34 12.08 -2.23
CA VAL A 57 3.56 11.64 -1.53
C VAL A 57 3.45 10.14 -1.28
N ILE A 58 4.43 9.36 -1.75
CA ILE A 58 4.37 7.90 -1.66
C ILE A 58 5.69 7.26 -1.21
N ALA A 59 5.60 6.22 -0.36
CA ALA A 59 6.71 5.36 0.03
C ALA A 59 6.54 3.90 -0.48
N PRO A 60 7.61 3.06 -0.45
CA PRO A 60 7.55 1.65 -0.89
C PRO A 60 6.82 0.71 0.08
N GLU A 61 6.68 -0.56 -0.31
CA GLU A 61 6.11 -1.61 0.57
C GLU A 61 6.92 -1.78 1.86
N TYR A 62 6.22 -2.16 2.93
CA TYR A 62 6.75 -2.40 4.26
C TYR A 62 7.44 -1.20 4.93
N PHE A 63 7.34 0.00 4.36
CA PHE A 63 7.90 1.22 4.93
C PHE A 63 7.53 1.38 6.41
N LEU A 64 6.29 1.07 6.81
CA LEU A 64 5.84 1.17 8.21
C LEU A 64 5.93 -0.14 9.02
N SER A 65 6.67 -1.15 8.58
CA SER A 65 6.66 -2.46 9.26
C SER A 65 7.97 -3.24 9.28
N LYS A 66 8.89 -2.97 8.36
CA LYS A 66 10.17 -3.67 8.26
C LYS A 66 11.09 -3.32 9.44
N ASN A 67 11.11 -4.12 10.50
CA ASN A 67 11.94 -3.93 11.69
C ASN A 67 13.05 -4.99 11.72
N TYR A 68 14.31 -4.58 11.88
CA TYR A 68 15.39 -5.53 12.10
C TYR A 68 15.34 -6.06 13.54
N ILE A 69 15.10 -7.37 13.70
CA ILE A 69 15.12 -8.02 15.01
C ILE A 69 16.53 -8.61 15.21
N ALA A 70 17.38 -7.84 15.89
CA ALA A 70 18.78 -8.21 16.13
C ALA A 70 18.94 -9.58 16.82
N SER A 71 18.05 -9.92 17.76
CA SER A 71 18.08 -11.21 18.46
C SER A 71 17.78 -12.42 17.58
N LEU A 72 17.13 -12.20 16.44
CA LEU A 72 16.82 -13.25 15.47
C LEU A 72 17.69 -13.17 14.21
N GLY A 73 18.59 -12.18 14.13
CA GLY A 73 19.41 -11.90 12.94
C GLY A 73 18.59 -11.66 11.67
N ARG A 74 17.30 -11.35 11.77
CA ARG A 74 16.37 -11.26 10.63
C ARG A 74 15.44 -10.07 10.74
N GLU A 75 14.89 -9.65 9.60
CA GLU A 75 13.86 -8.62 9.53
C GLU A 75 12.49 -9.23 9.85
N ALA A 76 11.73 -8.60 10.74
CA ALA A 76 10.29 -8.81 10.81
C ALA A 76 9.60 -7.80 9.89
N LEU A 77 8.71 -8.28 9.05
CA LEU A 77 7.92 -7.46 8.14
C LEU A 77 6.59 -7.03 8.77
N PHE A 78 6.48 -7.04 10.10
CA PHE A 78 5.24 -6.76 10.80
C PHE A 78 5.43 -6.04 12.13
N ILE A 79 4.40 -5.29 12.51
CA ILE A 79 4.22 -4.65 13.82
C ILE A 79 2.90 -5.10 14.45
N HIS A 80 2.65 -4.79 15.73
CA HIS A 80 1.34 -5.09 16.31
C HIS A 80 0.26 -4.15 15.74
N ARG A 81 -0.99 -4.62 15.64
CA ARG A 81 -2.12 -3.80 15.15
C ARG A 81 -2.25 -2.47 15.89
N ASN A 82 -2.00 -2.44 17.20
CA ASN A 82 -2.11 -1.21 17.98
C ASN A 82 -1.06 -0.17 17.58
N GLU A 83 0.16 -0.59 17.28
CA GLU A 83 1.21 0.29 16.77
C GLU A 83 0.84 0.82 15.38
N MET A 84 0.31 -0.05 14.51
CA MET A 84 -0.19 0.36 13.19
C MET A 84 -1.31 1.40 13.30
N LEU A 85 -2.24 1.23 14.23
CA LEU A 85 -3.30 2.20 14.47
C LEU A 85 -2.75 3.54 14.97
N ALA A 86 -1.81 3.53 15.91
CA ALA A 86 -1.19 4.76 16.42
C ALA A 86 -0.48 5.54 15.29
N VAL A 87 0.33 4.86 14.48
CA VAL A 87 1.02 5.46 13.33
C VAL A 87 0.02 5.98 12.29
N ARG A 88 -1.07 5.25 12.03
CA ARG A 88 -2.16 5.66 11.13
C ARG A 88 -2.76 7.00 11.59
N GLU A 89 -3.05 7.16 12.88
CA GLU A 89 -3.61 8.41 13.42
C GLU A 89 -2.64 9.58 13.26
N GLU A 90 -1.35 9.36 13.50
CA GLU A 90 -0.34 10.43 13.32
C GLU A 90 -0.23 10.87 11.86
N ILE A 91 -0.29 9.94 10.90
CA ILE A 91 -0.26 10.27 9.47
C ILE A 91 -1.55 10.97 9.04
N ALA A 92 -2.70 10.62 9.63
CA ALA A 92 -3.95 11.32 9.39
C ALA A 92 -3.84 12.80 9.81
N LYS A 93 -3.26 13.09 10.98
CA LYS A 93 -2.98 14.48 11.43
C LYS A 93 -2.03 15.22 10.47
N ILE A 94 -0.99 14.56 9.97
CA ILE A 94 -0.10 15.13 8.95
C ILE A 94 -0.90 15.50 7.69
N SER A 95 -1.81 14.64 7.24
CA SER A 95 -2.66 14.91 6.07
C SER A 95 -3.65 16.07 6.28
N GLU A 96 -4.01 16.38 7.53
CA GLU A 96 -4.80 17.56 7.86
C GLU A 96 -3.96 18.85 7.80
N GLN A 97 -2.68 18.78 8.16
CA GLN A 97 -1.75 19.90 8.10
C GLN A 97 -1.39 20.26 6.65
N TYR A 98 -1.08 19.26 5.83
CA TYR A 98 -0.72 19.44 4.43
C TYR A 98 -1.95 19.27 3.52
N LYS A 99 -2.76 20.33 3.44
CA LYS A 99 -4.03 20.30 2.71
C LYS A 99 -3.85 19.95 1.24
N ASN A 100 -4.76 19.13 0.76
CA ASN A 100 -4.85 18.64 -0.62
C ASN A 100 -3.59 17.91 -1.11
N VAL A 101 -2.87 17.28 -0.18
CA VAL A 101 -1.82 16.31 -0.46
C VAL A 101 -2.36 14.91 -0.16
N VAL A 102 -2.27 14.01 -1.15
CA VAL A 102 -2.53 12.59 -0.94
C VAL A 102 -1.25 11.96 -0.38
N ILE A 103 -1.34 11.36 0.80
CA ILE A 103 -0.21 10.69 1.45
C ILE A 103 -0.46 9.18 1.39
N ILE A 104 0.48 8.43 0.82
CA ILE A 104 0.48 6.97 0.77
C ILE A 104 1.80 6.53 1.41
N PRO A 105 1.85 6.25 2.72
CA PRO A 105 3.10 6.03 3.44
C PRO A 105 3.74 4.66 3.13
N GLY A 106 3.47 4.10 1.97
CA GLY A 106 3.80 2.73 1.61
C GLY A 106 2.82 1.75 2.21
N THR A 107 3.34 0.60 2.64
CA THR A 107 2.51 -0.42 3.28
C THR A 107 3.00 -0.78 4.67
N VAL A 108 2.12 -1.43 5.42
CA VAL A 108 2.35 -1.95 6.75
C VAL A 108 1.89 -3.40 6.81
N GLY A 109 2.83 -4.31 7.05
CA GLY A 109 2.52 -5.61 7.61
C GLY A 109 2.18 -5.46 9.09
N TYR A 110 1.09 -6.05 9.56
CA TYR A 110 0.77 -6.06 10.97
C TYR A 110 0.08 -7.34 11.41
N LEU A 111 0.25 -7.65 12.69
CA LEU A 111 -0.40 -8.75 13.38
C LEU A 111 -1.63 -8.26 14.12
N LYS A 112 -2.74 -8.97 13.92
CA LYS A 112 -3.96 -8.80 14.69
C LYS A 112 -4.22 -10.05 15.50
N GLU A 113 -4.24 -9.91 16.82
CA GLU A 113 -4.69 -10.98 17.69
C GLU A 113 -6.16 -11.36 17.39
N VAL A 114 -6.44 -12.66 17.35
CA VAL A 114 -7.77 -13.18 17.07
C VAL A 114 -8.16 -14.30 18.02
N THR A 115 -9.45 -14.35 18.33
CA THR A 115 -10.07 -15.48 19.02
C THR A 115 -10.02 -16.74 18.15
N PRO A 116 -10.03 -17.96 18.73
CA PRO A 116 -10.06 -19.21 17.97
C PRO A 116 -11.16 -19.28 16.91
N LEU A 117 -12.38 -18.83 17.24
CA LEU A 117 -13.52 -18.77 16.30
C LEU A 117 -13.21 -17.93 15.04
N ARG A 118 -12.45 -16.85 15.19
CA ARG A 118 -12.07 -15.97 14.06
C ARG A 118 -10.96 -16.60 13.22
N ALA A 119 -10.05 -17.35 13.83
CA ALA A 119 -9.04 -18.11 13.11
C ALA A 119 -9.67 -19.24 12.29
N VAL A 120 -10.64 -19.99 12.84
CA VAL A 120 -11.42 -21.00 12.08
C VAL A 120 -12.08 -20.38 10.85
N LYS A 121 -12.78 -19.25 11.01
CA LYS A 121 -13.40 -18.54 9.89
C LYS A 121 -12.39 -18.04 8.85
N ALA A 122 -11.18 -17.70 9.27
CA ALA A 122 -10.10 -17.29 8.37
C ALA A 122 -9.57 -18.48 7.56
N LEU A 123 -9.44 -19.65 8.18
CA LEU A 123 -9.09 -20.90 7.50
C LEU A 123 -10.16 -21.32 6.50
N ASP A 124 -11.44 -21.27 6.87
CA ASP A 124 -12.52 -21.64 5.94
C ASP A 124 -12.53 -20.79 4.67
N ARG A 125 -12.17 -19.50 4.78
CA ARG A 125 -11.98 -18.62 3.62
C ARG A 125 -10.80 -19.04 2.76
N LEU A 126 -9.68 -19.36 3.41
CA LEU A 126 -8.49 -19.85 2.73
C LEU A 126 -8.76 -21.13 1.92
N ALA A 127 -9.59 -22.03 2.47
CA ALA A 127 -10.06 -23.22 1.76
C ALA A 127 -10.80 -22.85 0.47
N ALA A 128 -11.73 -21.88 0.54
CA ALA A 128 -12.51 -21.45 -0.60
C ALA A 128 -11.63 -20.83 -1.70
N GLU A 129 -10.57 -20.11 -1.32
CA GLU A 129 -9.59 -19.54 -2.25
C GLU A 129 -8.73 -20.62 -2.93
N THR A 130 -8.31 -21.66 -2.19
CA THR A 130 -7.58 -22.79 -2.80
C THR A 130 -8.41 -23.55 -3.83
N GLY A 131 -9.73 -23.63 -3.64
CA GLY A 131 -10.65 -24.20 -4.62
C GLY A 131 -10.73 -23.44 -5.94
N GLN A 132 -10.23 -22.20 -5.99
CA GLN A 132 -10.19 -21.35 -7.19
C GLN A 132 -8.84 -21.38 -7.92
N GLY A 133 -7.90 -22.25 -7.51
CA GLY A 133 -6.60 -22.41 -8.17
C GLY A 133 -5.55 -21.36 -7.79
N LEU A 134 -5.77 -20.59 -6.71
CA LEU A 134 -4.74 -19.71 -6.15
C LEU A 134 -3.67 -20.58 -5.46
N ALA A 135 -2.42 -20.46 -5.91
CA ALA A 135 -1.30 -21.19 -5.34
C ALA A 135 -1.05 -20.72 -3.89
N LEU A 136 -1.41 -21.55 -2.93
CA LEU A 136 -1.14 -21.27 -1.53
C LEU A 136 0.32 -21.57 -1.20
N THR A 137 1.03 -20.61 -0.62
CA THR A 137 2.31 -20.90 0.04
C THR A 137 2.02 -21.48 1.42
N LEU A 138 2.20 -22.79 1.57
CA LEU A 138 2.10 -23.51 2.84
C LEU A 138 3.38 -23.33 3.67
N PRO A 139 3.32 -23.38 5.01
CA PRO A 139 4.52 -23.43 5.84
C PRO A 139 5.41 -24.63 5.52
N SER A 140 6.71 -24.51 5.81
CA SER A 140 7.65 -25.62 5.67
C SER A 140 7.16 -26.87 6.42
N GLY A 141 7.20 -28.03 5.76
CA GLY A 141 6.76 -29.31 6.31
C GLY A 141 5.26 -29.60 6.19
N ILE A 142 4.48 -28.69 5.59
CA ILE A 142 3.05 -28.89 5.31
C ILE A 142 2.86 -29.03 3.79
N GLY A 143 2.51 -30.23 3.34
CA GLY A 143 2.39 -30.59 1.92
C GLY A 143 0.99 -30.41 1.35
N SER A 144 -0.03 -30.28 2.20
CA SER A 144 -1.42 -30.12 1.74
C SER A 144 -2.24 -29.13 2.57
N TYR A 145 -3.33 -28.62 2.00
CA TYR A 145 -4.29 -27.81 2.74
C TYR A 145 -4.97 -28.58 3.87
N ALA A 146 -5.19 -29.89 3.71
CA ALA A 146 -5.74 -30.75 4.76
C ALA A 146 -4.80 -30.82 5.97
N GLU A 147 -3.50 -31.03 5.73
CA GLU A 147 -2.47 -30.98 6.78
C GLU A 147 -2.41 -29.60 7.44
N TYR A 148 -2.53 -28.52 6.67
CA TYR A 148 -2.54 -27.16 7.21
C TYR A 148 -3.75 -26.90 8.12
N LYS A 149 -4.93 -27.36 7.69
CA LYS A 149 -6.16 -27.25 8.48
C LYS A 149 -6.06 -28.04 9.77
N GLU A 150 -5.49 -29.24 9.74
CA GLU A 150 -5.30 -30.07 10.92
C GLU A 150 -4.26 -29.48 11.88
N PHE A 151 -3.15 -28.97 11.35
CA PHE A 151 -2.15 -28.21 12.11
C PHE A 151 -2.81 -27.08 12.90
N TRP A 152 -3.62 -26.25 12.24
CA TRP A 152 -4.33 -25.17 12.91
C TRP A 152 -5.41 -25.67 13.87
N ARG A 153 -6.12 -26.76 13.56
CA ARG A 153 -7.13 -27.33 14.47
C ARG A 153 -6.50 -27.74 15.80
N LEU A 154 -5.33 -28.39 15.77
CA LEU A 154 -4.58 -28.78 16.96
C LEU A 154 -4.12 -27.54 17.74
N LYS A 155 -3.55 -26.54 17.05
CA LYS A 155 -3.12 -25.29 17.69
C LYS A 155 -4.28 -24.55 18.36
N LEU A 156 -5.42 -24.44 17.68
CA LEU A 156 -6.63 -23.78 18.18
C LEU A 156 -7.29 -24.49 19.36
N SER A 157 -6.90 -25.72 19.67
CA SER A 157 -7.36 -26.46 20.84
C SER A 157 -6.61 -26.13 22.13
N ASP A 158 -5.45 -25.46 22.03
CA ASP A 158 -4.70 -24.99 23.18
C ASP A 158 -5.28 -23.67 23.71
N PRO A 159 -5.89 -23.64 24.91
CA PRO A 159 -6.48 -22.42 25.47
C PRO A 159 -5.43 -21.37 25.87
N ALA A 160 -4.15 -21.74 26.00
CA ALA A 160 -3.06 -20.83 26.33
C ALA A 160 -2.41 -20.19 25.09
N ALA A 161 -2.71 -20.69 23.88
CA ALA A 161 -2.12 -20.19 22.66
C ALA A 161 -2.77 -18.86 22.21
N ALA A 162 -1.94 -17.84 21.96
CA ALA A 162 -2.35 -16.62 21.27
C ALA A 162 -2.26 -16.81 19.76
N PHE A 163 -3.28 -16.35 19.03
CA PHE A 163 -3.34 -16.48 17.57
C PHE A 163 -3.34 -15.12 16.91
N TYR A 164 -2.56 -15.01 15.83
CA TYR A 164 -2.43 -13.77 15.09
C TYR A 164 -2.80 -13.99 13.64
N ILE A 165 -3.51 -13.01 13.07
CA ILE A 165 -3.68 -12.90 11.62
C ILE A 165 -2.72 -11.81 11.12
N TYR A 166 -1.88 -12.18 10.17
CA TYR A 166 -1.06 -11.23 9.44
C TYR A 166 -1.87 -10.55 8.33
N SER A 167 -1.57 -9.29 8.08
CA SER A 167 -2.10 -8.54 6.95
C SER A 167 -1.09 -7.49 6.50
N ASN A 168 -0.84 -7.41 5.21
CA ASN A 168 -0.15 -6.28 4.59
C ASN A 168 -1.19 -5.29 4.03
N SER A 169 -1.14 -4.02 4.42
CA SER A 169 -2.10 -3.01 3.96
C SER A 169 -1.40 -1.74 3.51
N MET A 170 -1.90 -1.16 2.43
CA MET A 170 -1.66 0.21 1.99
C MET A 170 -2.76 1.11 2.52
N PHE A 171 -2.37 2.28 3.01
CA PHE A 171 -3.32 3.33 3.40
C PHE A 171 -3.10 4.55 2.50
N ALA A 172 -4.18 5.26 2.19
CA ALA A 172 -4.10 6.58 1.58
C ALA A 172 -4.80 7.59 2.51
N PHE A 173 -4.20 8.77 2.65
CA PHE A 173 -4.69 9.84 3.50
C PHE A 173 -4.89 11.12 2.70
N PHE A 174 -5.99 11.82 2.93
CA PHE A 174 -6.29 13.09 2.27
C PHE A 174 -7.20 13.96 3.15
N ASN A 175 -6.66 15.09 3.61
CA ASN A 175 -7.39 16.04 4.46
C ASN A 175 -8.03 15.37 5.70
N GLY A 176 -7.32 14.45 6.36
CA GLY A 176 -7.80 13.70 7.53
C GLY A 176 -8.62 12.44 7.21
N ASN A 177 -9.06 12.25 5.96
CA ASN A 177 -9.78 11.05 5.55
C ASN A 177 -8.81 9.90 5.24
N ILE A 178 -9.27 8.66 5.46
CA ILE A 178 -8.44 7.45 5.33
C ILE A 178 -9.13 6.44 4.42
N TRP A 179 -8.39 5.99 3.40
CA TRP A 179 -8.72 4.82 2.58
C TRP A 179 -7.73 3.71 2.87
N LYS A 180 -8.18 2.47 2.72
CA LYS A 180 -7.39 1.28 2.99
C LYS A 180 -7.55 0.29 1.86
N HIS A 181 -6.43 -0.26 1.43
CA HIS A 181 -6.35 -1.41 0.55
C HIS A 181 -5.48 -2.48 1.25
N ARG A 182 -5.99 -3.69 1.43
CA ARG A 182 -5.22 -4.83 1.93
C ARG A 182 -4.76 -5.67 0.75
N LYS A 183 -3.51 -6.12 0.82
CA LYS A 183 -2.93 -7.07 -0.13
C LYS A 183 -3.82 -8.31 -0.19
N THR A 184 -4.26 -8.63 -1.40
CA THR A 184 -5.16 -9.72 -1.74
C THR A 184 -4.40 -10.97 -2.15
N LEU A 185 -3.13 -10.84 -2.54
CA LEU A 185 -2.27 -11.95 -2.95
C LEU A 185 -0.93 -11.89 -2.24
N GLY A 186 -0.65 -12.89 -1.41
CA GLY A 186 0.65 -13.09 -0.81
C GLY A 186 1.68 -13.72 -1.76
N PHE A 187 2.92 -13.23 -1.71
CA PHE A 187 4.11 -13.91 -2.19
C PHE A 187 5.11 -14.14 -1.04
N HIS A 188 5.23 -15.39 -0.57
CA HIS A 188 6.14 -15.83 0.49
C HIS A 188 5.92 -15.25 1.90
N GLU A 189 4.84 -14.53 2.20
CA GLU A 189 4.62 -13.99 3.56
C GLU A 189 4.41 -15.09 4.61
N ASN A 190 4.10 -16.33 4.19
CA ASN A 190 3.96 -17.50 5.06
C ASN A 190 5.24 -18.35 5.20
N LYS A 191 6.26 -18.13 4.36
CA LYS A 191 7.39 -19.07 4.24
C LYS A 191 8.16 -19.23 5.56
N ASP A 192 8.32 -18.13 6.30
CA ASP A 192 9.10 -18.06 7.55
C ASP A 192 8.28 -17.50 8.72
N ALA A 193 6.95 -17.45 8.57
CA ALA A 193 6.05 -16.98 9.61
C ALA A 193 6.08 -17.94 10.81
N PRO A 194 6.24 -17.43 12.05
CA PRO A 194 6.07 -18.25 13.25
C PRO A 194 4.76 -19.06 13.25
N GLU A 195 4.79 -20.23 13.87
CA GLU A 195 3.67 -21.19 13.92
C GLU A 195 2.32 -20.63 14.44
N HIS A 196 2.33 -19.45 15.08
CA HIS A 196 1.15 -18.78 15.64
C HIS A 196 0.58 -17.66 14.73
N ILE A 197 1.10 -17.50 13.50
CA ILE A 197 0.68 -16.45 12.57
C ILE A 197 0.01 -17.07 11.34
N LEU A 198 -1.25 -16.68 11.12
CA LEU A 198 -2.02 -17.01 9.93
C LEU A 198 -1.99 -15.83 8.96
N SER A 199 -1.34 -15.96 7.80
CA SER A 199 -1.57 -15.01 6.70
C SER A 199 -2.80 -15.44 5.91
N ILE A 200 -3.73 -14.50 5.73
CA ILE A 200 -4.86 -14.68 4.83
C ILE A 200 -4.85 -13.62 3.76
N ASN A 201 -5.05 -14.10 2.53
CA ASN A 201 -5.43 -13.27 1.40
C ASN A 201 -6.87 -12.80 1.59
N ARG A 202 -7.21 -11.66 0.97
CA ARG A 202 -8.59 -11.12 0.98
C ARG A 202 -8.98 -10.68 -0.41
N THR A 203 -9.79 -11.50 -1.08
CA THR A 203 -10.22 -11.28 -2.46
C THR A 203 -11.40 -10.31 -2.60
N ASP A 204 -11.98 -9.82 -1.49
CA ASP A 204 -13.20 -9.00 -1.47
C ASP A 204 -12.95 -7.49 -1.34
N GLU A 205 -11.71 -7.03 -1.36
CA GLU A 205 -11.37 -5.61 -1.21
C GLU A 205 -11.32 -4.88 -2.56
N SER A 206 -11.75 -3.61 -2.56
CA SER A 206 -11.65 -2.76 -3.75
C SER A 206 -10.19 -2.40 -3.99
N PHE A 207 -9.72 -2.61 -5.22
CA PHE A 207 -8.44 -2.08 -5.70
C PHE A 207 -8.52 -0.59 -6.04
N VAL A 208 -9.72 0.00 -6.04
CA VAL A 208 -9.92 1.42 -6.40
C VAL A 208 -10.49 2.23 -5.23
N ALA A 209 -9.89 3.39 -4.99
CA ALA A 209 -10.37 4.41 -4.07
C ALA A 209 -10.73 5.69 -4.84
N ASP A 210 -11.86 6.33 -4.51
CA ASP A 210 -12.17 7.68 -4.96
C ASP A 210 -11.64 8.69 -3.93
N ILE A 211 -10.63 9.46 -4.30
CA ILE A 211 -10.00 10.48 -3.48
C ILE A 211 -10.13 11.82 -4.21
N ALA A 212 -10.94 12.72 -3.65
CA ALA A 212 -11.23 14.04 -4.21
C ALA A 212 -11.74 14.00 -5.68
N GLY A 213 -12.62 13.05 -6.00
CA GLY A 213 -13.22 12.90 -7.34
C GLY A 213 -12.29 12.24 -8.36
N ARG A 214 -11.24 11.56 -7.88
CA ARG A 214 -10.25 10.86 -8.71
C ARG A 214 -10.12 9.42 -8.27
N ALA A 215 -10.09 8.53 -9.25
CA ALA A 215 -9.92 7.10 -9.05
C ALA A 215 -8.43 6.77 -8.90
N PHE A 216 -8.07 6.19 -7.76
CA PHE A 216 -6.75 5.64 -7.45
C PHE A 216 -6.84 4.13 -7.49
N GLY A 217 -6.19 3.49 -8.45
CA GLY A 217 -5.92 2.05 -8.44
C GLY A 217 -4.72 1.76 -7.56
N LEU A 218 -4.85 0.91 -6.55
CA LEU A 218 -3.82 0.61 -5.57
C LEU A 218 -3.44 -0.87 -5.69
N GLU A 219 -2.14 -1.16 -5.88
CA GLU A 219 -1.59 -2.51 -5.85
C GLU A 219 -0.36 -2.57 -4.93
N ILE A 220 -0.18 -3.71 -4.26
CA ILE A 220 0.96 -4.01 -3.42
C ILE A 220 1.79 -5.12 -4.06
N CYS A 221 2.96 -4.75 -4.57
CA CYS A 221 4.01 -5.68 -4.99
C CYS A 221 3.52 -6.77 -5.97
N PHE A 222 3.44 -8.02 -5.51
CA PHE A 222 3.06 -9.17 -6.32
C PHE A 222 1.66 -9.06 -6.95
N GLU A 223 0.77 -8.24 -6.39
CA GLU A 223 -0.52 -7.96 -7.02
C GLU A 223 -0.37 -7.37 -8.42
N HIS A 224 0.64 -6.51 -8.61
CA HIS A 224 0.98 -5.95 -9.92
C HIS A 224 1.54 -7.01 -10.86
N ALA A 225 2.37 -7.93 -10.37
CA ALA A 225 2.88 -9.04 -11.18
C ALA A 225 1.76 -9.97 -11.67
N MET A 226 0.66 -10.03 -10.94
CA MET A 226 -0.52 -10.84 -11.27
C MET A 226 -1.61 -10.04 -12.01
N GLY A 227 -1.43 -8.74 -12.21
CA GLY A 227 -2.40 -7.87 -12.88
C GLY A 227 -3.73 -7.77 -12.12
N SER A 228 -3.67 -7.74 -10.79
CA SER A 228 -4.86 -7.87 -9.91
C SER A 228 -5.88 -6.77 -10.15
N LEU A 229 -5.45 -5.51 -10.28
CA LEU A 229 -6.32 -4.38 -10.63
C LEU A 229 -6.97 -4.54 -12.01
N THR A 230 -6.23 -5.12 -12.96
CA THR A 230 -6.73 -5.35 -14.32
C THR A 230 -7.75 -6.47 -14.36
N ALA A 231 -7.50 -7.56 -13.63
CA ALA A 231 -8.39 -8.71 -13.48
C ALA A 231 -9.64 -8.41 -12.63
N PHE A 232 -9.61 -7.38 -11.76
CA PHE A 232 -10.75 -7.08 -10.89
C PHE A 232 -11.98 -6.67 -11.72
N PRO A 233 -13.11 -7.40 -11.61
CA PRO A 233 -14.29 -7.19 -12.45
C PRO A 233 -14.84 -5.77 -12.37
N ASN A 234 -15.29 -5.23 -13.51
CA ASN A 234 -15.91 -3.90 -13.62
C ASN A 234 -15.04 -2.73 -13.14
N THR A 235 -13.74 -2.94 -12.94
CA THR A 235 -12.84 -1.83 -12.61
C THR A 235 -12.70 -0.94 -13.83
N ALA A 236 -13.10 0.32 -13.70
CA ALA A 236 -12.86 1.34 -14.71
C ALA A 236 -11.36 1.68 -14.79
N ALA A 237 -10.97 2.34 -15.87
CA ALA A 237 -9.66 3.00 -15.96
C ALA A 237 -9.50 4.04 -14.83
N VAL A 238 -8.34 4.09 -14.19
CA VAL A 238 -8.05 4.98 -13.04
C VAL A 238 -7.24 6.21 -13.45
N ASP A 239 -7.34 7.28 -12.66
CA ASP A 239 -6.57 8.52 -12.84
C ASP A 239 -5.11 8.31 -12.41
N PHE A 240 -4.92 7.60 -11.30
CA PHE A 240 -3.61 7.21 -10.79
C PHE A 240 -3.59 5.71 -10.55
N HIS A 241 -2.64 5.01 -11.14
CA HIS A 241 -2.34 3.62 -10.82
C HIS A 241 -1.06 3.58 -9.98
N ILE A 242 -1.23 3.27 -8.70
CA ILE A 242 -0.19 3.29 -7.68
C ILE A 242 0.27 1.85 -7.37
N VAL A 243 1.58 1.63 -7.43
CA VAL A 243 2.22 0.40 -6.96
C VAL A 243 3.21 0.73 -5.86
N ALA A 244 3.04 0.13 -4.68
CA ALA A 244 4.08 0.12 -3.64
C ALA A 244 4.67 -1.30 -3.54
N SER A 245 6.00 -1.42 -3.64
CA SER A 245 6.64 -2.76 -3.68
C SER A 245 7.96 -2.85 -2.95
N ASP A 246 8.23 -3.99 -2.32
CA ASP A 246 9.56 -4.46 -1.95
C ASP A 246 10.10 -5.29 -3.12
N TYR A 247 10.24 -4.62 -4.27
CA TYR A 247 10.53 -5.15 -5.61
C TYR A 247 9.38 -5.88 -6.31
N VAL A 248 8.98 -5.33 -7.46
CA VAL A 248 8.28 -6.02 -8.54
C VAL A 248 8.69 -5.35 -9.85
N VAL A 249 8.80 -6.09 -10.95
CA VAL A 249 9.03 -5.48 -12.26
C VAL A 249 7.73 -4.91 -12.80
N ARG A 250 7.77 -3.68 -13.31
CA ARG A 250 6.63 -3.07 -14.02
C ARG A 250 6.21 -3.91 -15.22
N GLN A 251 4.92 -4.26 -15.30
CA GLN A 251 4.34 -4.99 -16.42
C GLN A 251 3.31 -4.12 -17.14
N ASP A 252 3.64 -3.66 -18.34
CA ASP A 252 2.82 -2.71 -19.11
C ASP A 252 1.38 -3.19 -19.36
N GLN A 253 1.21 -4.51 -19.54
CA GLN A 253 -0.08 -5.14 -19.72
C GLN A 253 -0.97 -5.13 -18.46
N HIS A 254 -0.39 -4.91 -17.28
CA HIS A 254 -1.13 -4.84 -16.01
C HIS A 254 -1.48 -3.40 -15.61
N VAL A 255 -0.97 -2.41 -16.34
CA VAL A 255 -1.24 -1.00 -16.05
C VAL A 255 -2.59 -0.56 -16.63
N LYS A 256 -3.54 -0.26 -15.75
CA LYS A 256 -4.88 0.24 -16.08
C LYS A 256 -5.00 1.75 -15.85
N LEU A 257 -5.12 2.56 -16.89
CA LEU A 257 -5.15 4.04 -16.79
C LEU A 257 -6.18 4.67 -17.72
N LYS A 258 -6.70 5.84 -17.33
CA LYS A 258 -7.39 6.75 -18.26
C LYS A 258 -6.41 7.39 -19.23
N SER A 259 -6.92 7.95 -20.33
CA SER A 259 -6.13 8.60 -21.39
C SER A 259 -5.19 9.72 -20.91
N ASP A 260 -5.48 10.33 -19.77
CA ASP A 260 -4.71 11.39 -19.11
C ASP A 260 -4.16 10.96 -17.73
N GLY A 261 -4.26 9.68 -17.39
CA GLY A 261 -3.82 9.13 -16.12
C GLY A 261 -2.32 8.84 -16.05
N TYR A 262 -1.85 8.51 -14.84
CA TYR A 262 -0.45 8.26 -14.53
C TYR A 262 -0.23 6.98 -13.74
N PHE A 263 0.79 6.22 -14.12
CA PHE A 263 1.33 5.10 -13.33
C PHE A 263 2.45 5.61 -12.44
N ILE A 264 2.40 5.27 -11.15
CA ILE A 264 3.38 5.69 -10.14
C ILE A 264 3.84 4.45 -9.39
N HIS A 265 5.14 4.17 -9.41
CA HIS A 265 5.73 3.01 -8.75
C HIS A 265 6.76 3.42 -7.71
N ALA A 266 6.43 3.19 -6.44
CA ALA A 266 7.35 3.35 -5.32
C ALA A 266 7.93 1.99 -4.94
N SER A 267 9.22 1.78 -5.22
CA SER A 267 9.91 0.51 -5.00
C SER A 267 11.12 0.66 -4.08
N THR A 268 11.45 -0.41 -3.37
CA THR A 268 12.75 -0.54 -2.68
C THR A 268 13.91 -0.73 -3.65
N GLU A 269 13.64 -1.26 -4.85
CA GLU A 269 14.60 -1.42 -5.93
C GLU A 269 14.66 -0.13 -6.77
N PRO A 270 15.79 0.61 -6.77
CA PRO A 270 15.90 1.90 -7.44
C PRO A 270 15.52 1.89 -8.93
N GLY A 271 15.81 0.80 -9.64
CA GLY A 271 15.49 0.66 -11.07
C GLY A 271 13.98 0.53 -11.38
N GLN A 272 13.14 0.36 -10.36
CA GLN A 272 11.68 0.27 -10.51
C GLN A 272 10.96 1.54 -9.99
N ILE A 273 11.70 2.58 -9.59
CA ILE A 273 11.10 3.85 -9.12
C ILE A 273 10.81 4.75 -10.31
N VAL A 274 9.55 4.75 -10.77
CA VAL A 274 9.16 5.42 -12.02
C VAL A 274 7.79 6.11 -11.94
N VAL A 275 7.60 7.13 -12.78
CA VAL A 275 6.30 7.76 -13.06
C VAL A 275 6.10 7.76 -14.57
N HIS A 276 5.03 7.17 -15.08
CA HIS A 276 4.74 7.08 -16.52
C HIS A 276 3.39 7.71 -16.84
N ASP A 277 3.27 8.36 -18.00
CA ASP A 277 1.97 8.78 -18.52
C ASP A 277 1.18 7.61 -19.14
N PHE A 278 -0.06 7.88 -19.56
CA PHE A 278 -0.91 6.90 -20.26
C PHE A 278 -0.24 6.27 -21.49
N ASN A 279 0.58 7.02 -22.22
CA ASN A 279 1.32 6.52 -23.40
C ASN A 279 2.60 5.77 -23.02
N ARG A 280 2.76 5.41 -21.74
CA ARG A 280 3.92 4.70 -21.18
C ARG A 280 5.23 5.48 -21.26
N ARG A 281 5.16 6.79 -21.49
CA ARG A 281 6.37 7.63 -21.51
C ARG A 281 6.76 7.93 -20.08
N GLU A 282 8.02 7.69 -19.76
CA GLU A 282 8.59 8.04 -18.46
C GLU A 282 8.58 9.56 -18.28
N ILE A 283 8.13 9.99 -17.10
CA ILE A 283 8.20 11.35 -16.63
C ILE A 283 9.50 11.48 -15.84
N TYR A 284 10.38 12.38 -16.29
CA TYR A 284 11.67 12.57 -15.66
C TYR A 284 11.57 13.25 -14.30
N VAL A 285 12.48 12.87 -13.41
CA VAL A 285 12.69 13.52 -12.11
C VAL A 285 13.02 15.00 -12.32
N THR A 286 12.20 15.88 -11.77
CA THR A 286 12.37 17.34 -11.85
C THR A 286 13.36 17.86 -10.81
N ALA A 287 13.36 17.27 -9.62
CA ALA A 287 14.30 17.61 -8.55
C ALA A 287 14.55 16.42 -7.62
N ARG A 288 15.64 16.49 -6.85
CA ARG A 288 15.99 15.52 -5.81
C ARG A 288 16.39 16.26 -4.54
N VAL A 289 16.03 15.70 -3.40
CA VAL A 289 16.54 16.13 -2.08
C VAL A 289 17.30 14.94 -1.50
N ASP A 290 18.59 15.16 -1.24
CA ASP A 290 19.52 14.24 -0.56
C ASP A 290 19.46 12.77 -1.00
N GLN A 291 19.11 12.56 -2.27
CA GLN A 291 18.83 11.24 -2.88
C GLN A 291 17.67 10.45 -2.24
N SER A 292 17.02 10.97 -1.20
CA SER A 292 15.93 10.34 -0.45
C SER A 292 14.56 10.65 -1.05
N LEU A 293 14.42 11.78 -1.74
CA LEU A 293 13.18 12.19 -2.41
C LEU A 293 13.42 12.41 -3.90
N ASN A 294 12.52 11.86 -4.73
CA ASN A 294 12.39 12.25 -6.13
C ASN A 294 11.10 13.05 -6.32
N PHE A 295 11.20 14.22 -6.95
CA PHE A 295 10.06 15.05 -7.32
C PHE A 295 9.78 14.92 -8.81
N TYR A 296 8.51 14.73 -9.17
CA TYR A 296 8.02 14.72 -10.54
C TYR A 296 6.89 15.74 -10.66
N VAL A 297 6.82 16.42 -11.79
CA VAL A 297 5.71 17.32 -12.12
C VAL A 297 4.90 16.70 -13.24
N ILE A 298 3.62 16.44 -12.97
CA ILE A 298 2.68 15.88 -13.93
C ILE A 298 1.53 16.86 -14.18
N ASN A 299 0.82 16.69 -15.29
CA ASN A 299 -0.46 17.37 -15.45
C ASN A 299 -1.48 16.70 -14.54
N THR A 300 -2.31 17.47 -13.86
CA THR A 300 -3.40 16.92 -13.06
C THR A 300 -4.43 16.29 -13.99
N PRO A 301 -4.78 15.00 -13.81
CA PRO A 301 -5.88 14.39 -14.54
C PRO A 301 -7.19 15.12 -14.24
N GLU A 302 -8.04 15.26 -15.25
CA GLU A 302 -9.37 15.83 -15.06
C GLU A 302 -10.19 14.91 -14.14
N PRO A 303 -10.90 15.45 -13.14
CA PRO A 303 -11.75 14.63 -12.28
C PRO A 303 -12.70 13.78 -13.13
N ALA A 304 -12.96 12.55 -12.70
CA ALA A 304 -13.99 11.74 -13.34
C ALA A 304 -15.31 12.51 -13.21
N TYR A 305 -15.84 13.08 -14.29
CA TYR A 305 -17.10 13.81 -14.23
C TYR A 305 -18.21 12.83 -13.89
N ARG A 306 -18.53 12.70 -12.59
CA ARG A 306 -19.57 11.84 -12.04
C ARG A 306 -19.60 10.45 -12.70
N LEU A 307 -18.59 9.60 -12.43
CA LEU A 307 -18.87 8.16 -12.48
C LEU A 307 -20.07 7.95 -11.55
N ARG A 308 -21.24 7.62 -12.11
CA ARG A 308 -22.46 7.38 -11.35
C ARG A 308 -22.09 6.46 -10.18
N ARG A 309 -22.42 6.87 -8.95
CA ARG A 309 -22.20 6.17 -7.66
C ARG A 309 -22.45 4.65 -7.66
N ALA A 310 -23.06 4.09 -8.70
CA ALA A 310 -23.40 2.69 -8.81
C ALA A 310 -22.19 1.74 -9.02
N ALA A 311 -21.04 2.22 -9.52
CA ALA A 311 -19.90 1.34 -9.87
C ALA A 311 -18.83 1.22 -8.77
N PHE A 312 -18.72 2.21 -7.88
CA PHE A 312 -17.86 2.11 -6.71
C PHE A 312 -18.71 1.68 -5.54
N ARG A 313 -18.52 0.45 -5.02
CA ARG A 313 -18.96 0.15 -3.66
C ARG A 313 -18.27 1.18 -2.78
N ASP A 314 -19.03 2.13 -2.23
CA ASP A 314 -18.54 3.20 -1.36
C ASP A 314 -17.51 2.60 -0.39
N THR A 315 -16.22 2.76 -0.68
CA THR A 315 -15.18 2.67 0.34
C THR A 315 -15.35 3.94 1.14
N LYS A 316 -16.38 3.96 1.99
CA LYS A 316 -16.57 5.06 2.94
C LYS A 316 -15.26 5.23 3.71
N PRO A 317 -14.85 6.47 3.98
CA PRO A 317 -13.74 6.72 4.90
C PRO A 317 -13.91 5.83 6.11
N VAL A 318 -12.86 5.08 6.46
CA VAL A 318 -12.93 4.22 7.63
C VAL A 318 -13.09 5.14 8.83
N ALA A 319 -14.23 5.03 9.54
CA ALA A 319 -14.44 5.81 10.75
C ALA A 319 -13.27 5.57 11.72
N LEU A 320 -12.73 6.65 12.26
CA LEU A 320 -11.80 6.60 13.38
C LEU A 320 -12.56 5.93 14.53
N SER A 321 -12.21 4.67 14.81
CA SER A 321 -12.79 3.86 15.88
C SER A 321 -11.69 3.31 16.76
#